data_AF-A0A1W1V1V8-F1
#
_entry.id   AF-A0A1W1V1V8-F1
#
_cell.length_a   1.000
_cell.length_b   1.000
_cell.length_c   1.000
_cell.angle_alpha   90.00
_cell.angle_beta   90.00
_cell.angle_gamma   90.00
#
_symmetry.space_group_name_H-M   'P 1'
#
loop_
_entity.id
_entity.type
_entity.pdbx_description
1 polymer ?
#
loop_
_entity_poly.entity_id
_entity_poly.type
_entity_poly.pdbx_seq_one_letter_code
_entity_poly.pdbx_strand_id
1 'polypeptide(L)'
;MFNFRYMRYRHLNYKRFFIYILILLSLIFILKGCFSSKEKIEPSPTPTPSVQEGMDQYKNVAVYYNGTEYTTSHGKHYSADGYYYGLKWQCVEYVKRFYYEAKKHPLPNLFGNAKDFYDPNLAHGEFNADRGLVQYKNGGNIAPMPDDILVFTHATYGHVAIITEVGSDYIEIIQQNVGNKTREKFKLTVKGNSYIIEAKNPPTVWLRKI
;
A
#
# COMPACT_ATOMS: atom_id res chain seq x y z
N MET A 1 -83.24 -14.76 49.19
CA MET A 1 -82.48 -16.01 48.96
C MET A 1 -82.14 -16.09 47.47
N PHE A 2 -80.98 -15.58 47.05
CA PHE A 2 -80.16 -15.92 45.87
C PHE A 2 -79.00 -14.89 45.80
N ASN A 3 -77.79 -15.40 45.64
CA ASN A 3 -76.50 -14.79 46.00
C ASN A 3 -76.03 -13.64 45.08
N PHE A 4 -76.28 -12.37 45.44
CA PHE A 4 -75.64 -11.20 44.79
C PHE A 4 -74.13 -11.06 45.09
N ARG A 5 -73.61 -11.83 46.05
CA ARG A 5 -72.20 -11.78 46.48
C ARG A 5 -71.25 -12.48 45.51
N TYR A 6 -71.75 -13.33 44.61
CA TYR A 6 -70.95 -14.12 43.68
C TYR A 6 -70.56 -13.37 42.38
N MET A 7 -71.38 -12.40 41.94
CA MET A 7 -71.14 -11.66 40.69
C MET A 7 -70.10 -10.52 40.84
N ARG A 8 -70.01 -9.89 42.01
CA ARG A 8 -69.07 -8.78 42.26
C ARG A 8 -67.63 -9.26 42.45
N TYR A 9 -67.44 -10.53 42.87
CA TYR A 9 -66.14 -11.18 43.02
C TYR A 9 -65.49 -11.54 41.68
N ARG A 10 -66.28 -11.94 40.67
CA ARG A 10 -65.78 -12.28 39.32
C ARG A 10 -65.24 -11.05 38.56
N HIS A 11 -65.80 -9.87 38.79
CA HIS A 11 -65.41 -8.64 38.07
C HIS A 11 -64.13 -7.97 38.62
N LEU A 12 -63.88 -8.03 39.95
CA LEU A 12 -62.63 -7.55 40.56
C LEU A 12 -61.45 -8.48 40.25
N ASN A 13 -61.68 -9.80 40.21
CA ASN A 13 -60.65 -10.76 39.85
C ASN A 13 -60.23 -10.63 38.38
N TYR A 14 -61.15 -10.30 37.47
CA TYR A 14 -60.80 -10.03 36.06
C TYR A 14 -59.91 -8.80 35.87
N LYS A 15 -60.17 -7.70 36.58
CA LYS A 15 -59.32 -6.49 36.50
C LYS A 15 -57.93 -6.71 37.08
N ARG A 16 -57.83 -7.42 38.21
CA ARG A 16 -56.54 -7.81 38.81
C ARG A 16 -55.78 -8.78 37.92
N PHE A 17 -56.46 -9.78 37.38
CA PHE A 17 -55.90 -10.75 36.42
C PHE A 17 -55.38 -10.07 35.15
N PHE A 18 -56.11 -9.08 34.62
CA PHE A 18 -55.68 -8.30 33.45
C PHE A 18 -54.46 -7.42 33.75
N ILE A 19 -54.38 -6.82 34.95
CA ILE A 19 -53.20 -6.08 35.41
C ILE A 19 -51.99 -7.02 35.55
N TYR A 20 -52.15 -8.22 36.11
CA TYR A 20 -51.06 -9.20 36.19
C TYR A 20 -50.61 -9.70 34.81
N ILE A 21 -51.51 -9.86 33.84
CA ILE A 21 -51.17 -10.18 32.45
C ILE A 21 -50.37 -9.05 31.80
N LEU A 22 -50.76 -7.79 31.98
CA LEU A 22 -50.03 -6.63 31.45
C LEU A 22 -48.63 -6.48 32.07
N ILE A 23 -48.51 -6.71 33.39
CA ILE A 23 -47.22 -6.74 34.08
C ILE A 23 -46.34 -7.89 33.56
N LEU A 24 -46.89 -9.10 33.41
CA LEU A 24 -46.17 -10.25 32.86
C LEU A 24 -45.69 -10.00 31.42
N LEU A 25 -46.54 -9.41 30.57
CA LEU A 25 -46.19 -9.06 29.18
C LEU A 25 -45.11 -7.97 29.10
N SER A 26 -45.13 -6.98 30.00
CA SER A 26 -44.07 -5.96 30.10
C SER A 26 -42.73 -6.55 30.57
N LEU A 27 -42.74 -7.51 31.50
CA LEU A 27 -41.55 -8.24 31.95
C LEU A 27 -40.94 -9.10 30.84
N ILE A 28 -41.78 -9.72 30.00
CA ILE A 28 -41.33 -10.48 28.81
C ILE A 28 -40.72 -9.55 27.76
N PHE A 29 -41.23 -8.32 27.61
CA PHE A 29 -40.65 -7.31 26.71
C PHE A 29 -39.28 -6.80 27.22
N ILE A 30 -39.12 -6.61 28.54
CA ILE A 30 -37.83 -6.24 29.16
C ILE A 30 -36.81 -7.39 29.07
N LEU A 31 -37.25 -8.65 29.22
CA LEU A 31 -36.40 -9.84 29.04
C LEU A 31 -35.96 -10.05 27.57
N LYS A 32 -36.80 -9.70 26.59
CA LYS A 32 -36.44 -9.71 25.16
C LYS A 32 -35.54 -8.53 24.75
N GLY A 33 -35.58 -7.42 25.49
CA GLY A 33 -34.75 -6.23 25.26
C GLY A 33 -33.31 -6.34 25.76
N CYS A 34 -32.94 -7.42 26.45
CA CYS A 34 -31.58 -7.63 26.98
C CYS A 34 -30.77 -8.68 26.19
N PHE A 35 -31.28 -9.16 25.06
CA PHE A 35 -30.43 -9.85 24.09
C PHE A 35 -29.73 -8.81 23.23
N SER A 36 -28.73 -8.16 23.84
CA SER A 36 -27.69 -7.45 23.12
C SER A 36 -27.17 -8.42 22.07
N SER A 37 -27.36 -8.07 20.79
CA SER A 37 -26.66 -8.69 19.69
C SER A 37 -25.20 -8.73 20.09
N LYS A 38 -24.64 -9.93 20.26
CA LYS A 38 -23.20 -10.10 20.12
C LYS A 38 -22.89 -9.62 18.71
N GLU A 39 -22.57 -8.34 18.57
CA GLU A 39 -21.81 -7.86 17.44
C GLU A 39 -20.64 -8.82 17.35
N LYS A 40 -20.54 -9.50 16.21
CA LYS A 40 -19.31 -10.19 15.88
C LYS A 40 -18.25 -9.11 15.99
N ILE A 41 -17.36 -9.27 16.95
CA ILE A 41 -16.12 -8.50 16.99
C ILE A 41 -15.37 -8.98 15.76
N GLU A 42 -15.65 -8.34 14.62
CA GLU A 42 -14.68 -8.32 13.55
C GLU A 42 -13.40 -7.76 14.16
N PRO A 43 -12.24 -8.36 13.90
CA PRO A 43 -10.99 -7.79 14.38
C PRO A 43 -11.00 -6.32 13.97
N SER A 44 -10.80 -5.43 14.94
CA SER A 44 -10.59 -4.00 14.70
C SER A 44 -9.76 -3.88 13.42
N PRO A 45 -10.12 -3.01 12.45
CA PRO A 45 -9.18 -2.71 11.38
C PRO A 45 -7.87 -2.40 12.10
N THR A 46 -6.84 -3.16 11.76
CA THR A 46 -5.47 -2.86 12.19
C THR A 46 -5.33 -1.37 11.97
N PRO A 47 -4.90 -0.58 12.97
CA PRO A 47 -4.79 0.86 12.79
C PRO A 47 -4.05 1.05 11.48
N THR A 48 -4.77 1.56 10.47
CA THR A 48 -4.14 1.89 9.21
C THR A 48 -3.07 2.86 9.63
N PRO A 49 -1.78 2.56 9.39
CA PRO A 49 -0.70 3.41 9.86
C PRO A 49 -1.12 4.83 9.49
N SER A 50 -1.16 5.71 10.50
CA SER A 50 -1.45 7.11 10.22
C SER A 50 -0.55 7.53 9.07
N VAL A 51 -0.99 8.41 8.17
CA VAL A 51 -0.23 8.81 6.96
C VAL A 51 1.23 9.24 7.27
N GLN A 52 1.58 9.45 8.55
CA GLN A 52 2.92 9.73 9.05
C GLN A 52 3.79 8.49 9.39
N GLU A 53 3.22 7.32 9.65
CA GLU A 53 3.96 6.07 9.86
C GLU A 53 4.05 5.31 8.54
N GLY A 54 5.15 5.52 7.80
CA GLY A 54 5.43 4.77 6.57
C GLY A 54 5.41 3.25 6.81
N MET A 55 5.11 2.49 5.76
CA MET A 55 5.05 1.02 5.79
C MET A 55 6.43 0.38 5.92
N ASP A 56 7.46 1.06 5.41
CA ASP A 56 8.86 0.62 5.33
C ASP A 56 9.71 1.87 5.10
N GLN A 57 11.03 1.73 5.12
CA GLN A 57 11.95 2.79 4.74
C GLN A 57 13.30 2.24 4.26
N TYR A 58 13.96 3.03 3.42
CA TYR A 58 15.35 2.80 3.06
C TYR A 58 16.11 4.13 3.08
N LYS A 59 17.25 4.16 3.79
CA LYS A 59 18.04 5.38 4.02
C LYS A 59 17.20 6.56 4.51
N ASN A 60 16.30 6.29 5.46
CA ASN A 60 15.36 7.24 6.06
C ASN A 60 14.34 7.84 5.09
N VAL A 61 14.14 7.24 3.91
CA VAL A 61 13.10 7.61 2.96
C VAL A 61 11.96 6.61 3.06
N ALA A 62 10.82 7.07 3.59
CA ALA A 62 9.66 6.25 3.87
C ALA A 62 8.93 5.76 2.61
N VAL A 63 8.38 4.55 2.68
CA VAL A 63 7.44 3.96 1.72
C VAL A 63 6.04 4.14 2.28
N TYR A 64 5.12 4.65 1.46
CA TYR A 64 3.72 4.84 1.84
C TYR A 64 2.77 3.95 1.05
N TYR A 65 1.64 3.61 1.68
CA TYR A 65 0.58 2.84 1.04
C TYR A 65 -0.17 3.68 0.02
N ASN A 66 -0.32 3.20 -1.22
CA ASN A 66 -1.05 3.93 -2.28
C ASN A 66 -2.56 3.61 -2.33
N GLY A 67 -3.08 2.78 -1.43
CA GLY A 67 -4.44 2.25 -1.55
C GLY A 67 -4.50 0.98 -2.40
N THR A 68 -5.70 0.40 -2.48
CA THR A 68 -5.97 -0.81 -3.26
C THR A 68 -5.89 -0.56 -4.77
N GLU A 69 -6.37 0.61 -5.19
CA GLU A 69 -6.36 1.05 -6.59
C GLU A 69 -5.09 1.83 -6.90
N TYR A 70 -4.11 1.15 -7.51
CA TYR A 70 -2.74 1.66 -7.74
C TYR A 70 -2.68 2.88 -8.67
N THR A 71 -3.75 3.19 -9.40
CA THR A 71 -3.88 4.36 -10.27
C THR A 71 -4.48 5.58 -9.57
N THR A 72 -5.01 5.42 -8.35
CA THR A 72 -5.58 6.53 -7.58
C THR A 72 -4.52 7.57 -7.27
N SER A 73 -4.88 8.84 -7.46
CA SER A 73 -4.03 9.98 -7.09
C SER A 73 -4.44 10.52 -5.73
N HIS A 74 -3.48 10.65 -4.82
CA HIS A 74 -3.66 11.31 -3.52
C HIS A 74 -3.08 12.73 -3.52
N GLY A 75 -2.98 13.34 -4.70
CA GLY A 75 -2.42 14.67 -4.90
C GLY A 75 -0.92 14.69 -5.21
N LYS A 76 -0.41 15.88 -5.50
CA LYS A 76 1.01 16.12 -5.83
C LYS A 76 1.87 16.16 -4.56
N HIS A 77 3.11 15.71 -4.67
CA HIS A 77 4.11 15.77 -3.59
C HIS A 77 5.34 16.55 -4.04
N TYR A 78 5.81 17.44 -3.17
CA TYR A 78 6.98 18.30 -3.39
C TYR A 78 7.88 18.27 -2.17
N SER A 79 9.17 18.51 -2.39
CA SER A 79 10.11 18.89 -1.34
C SER A 79 9.81 20.31 -0.81
N ALA A 80 10.46 20.67 0.29
CA ALA A 80 10.31 22.00 0.90
C ALA A 80 10.78 23.15 -0.02
N ASP A 81 11.76 22.90 -0.89
CA ASP A 81 12.27 23.86 -1.87
C ASP A 81 11.53 23.80 -3.23
N GLY A 82 10.47 22.99 -3.35
CA GLY A 82 9.58 22.96 -4.51
C GLY A 82 9.92 21.95 -5.60
N TYR A 83 10.92 21.08 -5.42
CA TYR A 83 11.17 19.97 -6.33
C TYR A 83 9.99 18.98 -6.30
N TYR A 84 9.41 18.72 -7.48
CA TYR A 84 8.24 17.85 -7.63
C TYR A 84 8.65 16.38 -7.60
N TYR A 85 8.26 15.66 -6.55
CA TYR A 85 8.48 14.22 -6.44
C TYR A 85 7.56 13.44 -7.37
N GLY A 86 6.26 13.69 -7.34
CA GLY A 86 5.28 12.93 -8.12
C GLY A 86 3.90 12.95 -7.50
N LEU A 87 3.04 12.03 -7.94
CA LEU A 87 1.74 11.81 -7.31
C LEU A 87 1.90 10.90 -6.10
N LYS A 88 1.35 11.32 -4.96
CA LYS A 88 1.25 10.48 -3.76
C LYS A 88 0.38 9.26 -4.09
N TRP A 89 0.78 8.03 -3.79
CA TRP A 89 2.07 7.48 -3.36
C TRP A 89 2.57 6.48 -4.40
N GLN A 90 2.77 6.98 -5.62
CA GLN A 90 3.13 6.15 -6.78
C GLN A 90 4.61 5.76 -6.76
N CYS A 91 4.98 4.77 -7.59
CA CYS A 91 6.36 4.28 -7.68
C CYS A 91 7.35 5.36 -8.17
N VAL A 92 6.94 6.19 -9.15
CA VAL A 92 7.76 7.32 -9.65
C VAL A 92 7.99 8.36 -8.56
N GLU A 93 6.97 8.65 -7.74
CA GLU A 93 7.08 9.57 -6.60
C GLU A 93 8.14 9.08 -5.61
N TYR A 94 8.11 7.79 -5.25
CA TYR A 94 9.07 7.21 -4.33
C TYR A 94 10.51 7.31 -4.83
N VAL A 95 10.76 6.90 -6.07
CA VAL A 95 12.12 6.91 -6.64
C VAL A 95 12.67 8.32 -6.76
N LYS A 96 11.86 9.28 -7.21
CA LYS A 96 12.26 10.69 -7.29
C LYS A 96 12.54 11.29 -5.92
N ARG A 97 11.71 10.96 -4.92
CA ARG A 97 11.93 11.37 -3.53
C ARG A 97 13.19 10.75 -2.95
N PHE A 98 13.42 9.45 -3.16
CA PHE A 98 14.62 8.76 -2.70
C PHE A 98 15.91 9.37 -3.27
N TYR A 99 15.96 9.59 -4.58
CA TYR A 99 17.14 10.20 -5.22
C TYR A 99 17.36 11.64 -4.76
N TYR A 100 16.30 12.41 -4.57
CA TYR A 100 16.41 13.76 -4.04
C TYR A 100 16.89 13.78 -2.58
N GLU A 101 16.23 13.04 -1.69
CA GLU A 101 16.48 13.09 -0.24
C GLU A 101 17.75 12.36 0.17
N ALA A 102 17.94 11.12 -0.28
CA ALA A 102 19.06 10.26 0.13
C ALA A 102 20.29 10.42 -0.76
N LYS A 103 20.10 10.66 -2.07
CA LYS A 103 21.21 10.77 -3.04
C LYS A 103 21.58 12.20 -3.40
N LYS A 104 20.84 13.20 -2.90
CA LYS A 104 21.02 14.63 -3.22
C LYS A 104 21.08 14.83 -4.74
N HIS A 105 20.15 14.21 -5.44
CA HIS A 105 20.11 14.14 -6.91
C HIS A 105 18.68 14.37 -7.40
N PRO A 106 18.29 15.62 -7.72
CA PRO A 106 17.05 15.85 -8.45
C PRO A 106 17.17 15.23 -9.85
N LEU A 107 16.20 14.41 -10.25
CA LEU A 107 16.11 13.89 -11.62
C LEU A 107 15.63 15.04 -12.53
N PRO A 108 16.31 15.34 -13.66
CA PRO A 108 16.02 16.52 -14.48
C PRO A 108 14.63 16.54 -15.10
N ASN A 109 14.19 15.45 -15.73
CA ASN A 109 12.83 15.36 -16.29
C ASN A 109 11.86 14.91 -15.19
N LEU A 110 10.87 15.76 -14.93
CA LEU A 110 9.91 15.60 -13.85
C LEU A 110 8.67 14.78 -14.24
N PHE A 111 8.47 14.51 -15.53
CA PHE A 111 7.25 13.95 -16.10
C PHE A 111 7.44 12.54 -16.68
N GLY A 112 6.32 11.92 -17.03
CA GLY A 112 6.28 10.57 -17.58
C GLY A 112 5.95 9.50 -16.56
N ASN A 113 5.74 8.29 -17.07
CA ASN A 113 5.49 7.09 -16.30
C ASN A 113 6.80 6.38 -15.97
N ALA A 114 6.71 5.34 -15.15
CA ALA A 114 7.85 4.53 -14.77
C ALA A 114 8.63 3.96 -15.97
N LYS A 115 7.94 3.46 -17.01
CA LYS A 115 8.60 2.95 -18.23
C LYS A 115 9.41 4.01 -18.98
N ASP A 116 9.04 5.29 -18.85
CA ASP A 116 9.69 6.38 -19.57
C ASP A 116 11.06 6.71 -18.95
N PHE A 117 11.44 6.10 -17.82
CA PHE A 117 12.80 6.17 -17.27
C PHE A 117 13.85 5.46 -18.14
N TYR A 118 13.40 4.57 -19.04
CA TYR A 118 14.26 3.91 -20.00
C TYR A 118 14.26 4.67 -21.33
N ASP A 119 15.44 5.02 -21.83
CA ASP A 119 15.61 5.49 -23.22
C ASP A 119 16.14 4.34 -24.09
N PRO A 120 15.36 3.83 -25.05
CA PRO A 120 15.77 2.72 -25.90
C PRO A 120 16.90 3.05 -26.88
N ASN A 121 17.16 4.33 -27.13
CA ASN A 121 18.21 4.76 -28.05
C ASN A 121 19.60 4.74 -27.42
N LEU A 122 19.68 4.70 -26.08
CA LEU A 122 20.95 4.69 -25.37
C LEU A 122 21.58 3.29 -25.36
N ALA A 123 22.90 3.26 -25.56
CA ALA A 123 23.72 2.08 -25.41
C ALA A 123 23.83 1.65 -23.93
N HIS A 124 24.28 0.41 -23.69
CA HIS A 124 24.60 -0.05 -22.34
C HIS A 124 25.77 0.79 -21.78
N GLY A 125 25.57 1.43 -20.64
CA GLY A 125 26.57 2.30 -20.00
C GLY A 125 26.56 3.75 -20.49
N GLU A 126 25.57 4.15 -21.30
CA GLU A 126 25.45 5.53 -21.78
C GLU A 126 24.67 6.41 -20.78
N PHE A 127 24.97 7.71 -20.78
CA PHE A 127 24.34 8.69 -19.91
C PHE A 127 22.93 9.07 -20.40
N ASN A 128 21.93 8.81 -19.56
CA ASN A 128 20.57 9.26 -19.74
C ASN A 128 20.41 10.67 -19.16
N ALA A 129 20.53 11.69 -20.01
CA ALA A 129 20.45 13.10 -19.62
C ALA A 129 19.10 13.47 -18.98
N ASP A 130 18.04 12.79 -19.41
CA ASP A 130 16.68 12.95 -18.94
C ASP A 130 16.49 12.53 -17.47
N ARG A 131 17.37 11.65 -16.98
CA ARG A 131 17.42 11.19 -15.58
C ARG A 131 18.65 11.71 -14.85
N GLY A 132 19.66 12.20 -15.59
CA GLY A 132 20.94 12.57 -15.02
C GLY A 132 21.68 11.36 -14.45
N LEU A 133 21.51 10.18 -15.06
CA LEU A 133 22.02 8.89 -14.57
C LEU A 133 22.59 8.08 -15.74
N VAL A 134 23.51 7.15 -15.45
CA VAL A 134 23.99 6.19 -16.44
C VAL A 134 23.04 5.00 -16.54
N GLN A 135 22.73 4.57 -17.76
CA GLN A 135 21.76 3.50 -18.05
C GLN A 135 22.45 2.18 -18.39
N TYR A 136 22.19 1.14 -17.59
CA TYR A 136 22.73 -0.19 -17.80
C TYR A 136 21.62 -1.18 -18.13
N LYS A 137 21.73 -1.84 -19.29
CA LYS A 137 20.82 -2.91 -19.73
C LYS A 137 20.96 -4.17 -18.88
N ASN A 138 19.83 -4.78 -18.53
CA ASN A 138 19.79 -6.11 -17.92
C ASN A 138 20.39 -7.16 -18.89
N GLY A 139 21.29 -8.00 -18.41
CA GLY A 139 22.14 -8.87 -19.23
C GLY A 139 23.44 -8.22 -19.72
N GLY A 140 23.71 -6.96 -19.36
CA GLY A 140 24.98 -6.30 -19.64
C GLY A 140 26.10 -6.68 -18.67
N ASN A 141 27.29 -6.10 -18.87
CA ASN A 141 28.52 -6.49 -18.18
C ASN A 141 28.86 -5.68 -16.92
N ILE A 142 27.92 -4.87 -16.46
CA ILE A 142 28.03 -4.09 -15.23
C ILE A 142 27.11 -4.72 -14.19
N ALA A 143 27.61 -4.95 -12.97
CA ALA A 143 26.77 -5.47 -11.89
C ALA A 143 25.76 -4.40 -11.42
N PRO A 144 24.54 -4.76 -11.02
CA PRO A 144 23.67 -3.86 -10.26
C PRO A 144 24.30 -3.51 -8.90
N MET A 145 23.89 -2.39 -8.32
CA MET A 145 24.38 -1.89 -7.03
C MET A 145 23.23 -1.38 -6.16
N PRO A 146 23.39 -1.34 -4.83
CA PRO A 146 22.46 -0.61 -3.97
C PRO A 146 22.30 0.84 -4.45
N ASP A 147 21.09 1.36 -4.27
CA ASP A 147 20.59 2.66 -4.73
C ASP A 147 20.24 2.77 -6.22
N ASP A 148 20.56 1.79 -7.06
CA ASP A 148 20.17 1.83 -8.46
C ASP A 148 18.63 1.86 -8.62
N ILE A 149 18.14 2.60 -9.61
CA ILE A 149 16.73 2.55 -10.02
C ILE A 149 16.56 1.39 -10.99
N LEU A 150 15.78 0.38 -10.63
CA LEU A 150 15.29 -0.60 -11.59
C LEU A 150 14.10 -0.07 -12.35
N VAL A 151 14.12 -0.25 -13.68
CA VAL A 151 13.04 0.16 -14.57
C VAL A 151 12.43 -1.08 -15.23
N PHE A 152 11.17 -1.32 -14.94
CA PHE A 152 10.35 -2.34 -15.59
C PHE A 152 9.47 -1.66 -16.62
N THR A 153 9.59 -2.03 -17.90
CA THR A 153 8.80 -1.41 -18.98
C THR A 153 7.56 -2.21 -19.34
N HIS A 154 7.30 -3.30 -18.63
CA HIS A 154 6.11 -4.14 -18.81
C HIS A 154 4.86 -3.43 -18.27
N ALA A 155 3.68 -3.76 -18.80
CA ALA A 155 2.39 -3.11 -18.51
C ALA A 155 2.30 -1.65 -19.00
N THR A 156 1.11 -1.06 -18.87
CA THR A 156 0.75 0.24 -19.48
C THR A 156 1.69 1.38 -19.07
N TYR A 157 2.04 1.46 -17.79
CA TYR A 157 2.83 2.54 -17.20
C TYR A 157 4.26 2.14 -16.82
N GLY A 158 4.59 0.85 -16.87
CA GLY A 158 5.82 0.33 -16.27
C GLY A 158 5.79 0.34 -14.75
N HIS A 159 6.94 0.04 -14.15
CA HIS A 159 7.19 0.14 -12.73
C HIS A 159 8.65 0.52 -12.44
N VAL A 160 8.90 1.19 -11.32
CA VAL A 160 10.26 1.50 -10.86
C VAL A 160 10.44 1.16 -9.39
N ALA A 161 11.64 0.73 -9.03
CA ALA A 161 12.01 0.35 -7.67
C ALA A 161 13.48 0.72 -7.39
N ILE A 162 13.87 0.78 -6.12
CA ILE A 162 15.25 1.02 -5.69
C ILE A 162 15.87 -0.29 -5.23
N ILE A 163 17.08 -0.61 -5.65
CA ILE A 163 17.84 -1.74 -5.09
C ILE A 163 18.32 -1.38 -3.68
N THR A 164 17.97 -2.18 -2.68
CA THR A 164 18.42 -2.01 -1.29
C THR A 164 19.68 -2.81 -0.98
N GLU A 165 19.83 -3.97 -1.61
CA GLU A 165 20.90 -4.93 -1.35
C GLU A 165 21.25 -5.71 -2.63
N VAL A 166 22.53 -6.05 -2.79
CA VAL A 166 23.01 -6.97 -3.81
C VAL A 166 23.80 -8.07 -3.10
N GLY A 167 23.25 -9.27 -3.08
CA GLY A 167 23.90 -10.48 -2.57
C GLY A 167 24.69 -11.21 -3.66
N SER A 168 25.16 -12.42 -3.35
CA SER A 168 25.91 -13.26 -4.30
C SER A 168 25.08 -13.74 -5.48
N ASP A 169 23.80 -13.99 -5.26
CA ASP A 169 22.86 -14.61 -6.22
C ASP A 169 21.46 -13.97 -6.16
N TYR A 170 21.35 -12.80 -5.51
CA TYR A 170 20.10 -12.05 -5.43
C TYR A 170 20.33 -10.56 -5.40
N ILE A 171 19.26 -9.83 -5.68
CA ILE A 171 19.08 -8.44 -5.27
C ILE A 171 17.84 -8.34 -4.40
N GLU A 172 17.80 -7.37 -3.50
CA GLU A 172 16.59 -6.93 -2.82
C GLU A 172 16.21 -5.54 -3.32
N ILE A 173 14.91 -5.30 -3.51
CA ILE A 173 14.37 -4.01 -3.89
C ILE A 173 13.43 -3.47 -2.82
N ILE A 174 13.24 -2.15 -2.84
CA ILE A 174 12.18 -1.44 -2.13
C ILE A 174 11.34 -0.61 -3.11
N GLN A 175 10.02 -0.57 -2.91
CA GLN A 175 9.06 -0.04 -3.87
C GLN A 175 7.77 0.48 -3.21
N GLN A 176 7.10 1.40 -3.91
CA GLN A 176 5.74 1.87 -3.63
C GLN A 176 4.78 1.39 -4.72
N ASN A 177 3.47 1.51 -4.45
CA ASN A 177 2.40 1.26 -5.43
C ASN A 177 2.23 -0.20 -5.86
N VAL A 178 2.48 -1.13 -4.93
CA VAL A 178 2.35 -2.59 -5.13
C VAL A 178 1.60 -3.27 -3.98
N GLY A 179 0.65 -2.56 -3.37
CA GLY A 179 -0.04 -2.99 -2.15
C GLY A 179 0.92 -3.03 -0.96
N ASN A 180 0.95 -4.14 -0.23
CA ASN A 180 1.76 -4.30 0.98
C ASN A 180 3.16 -4.89 0.74
N LYS A 181 3.51 -5.18 -0.51
CA LYS A 181 4.79 -5.81 -0.87
C LYS A 181 5.90 -4.78 -1.07
N THR A 182 6.25 -4.08 0.01
CA THR A 182 7.25 -2.99 -0.04
C THR A 182 8.63 -3.48 -0.46
N ARG A 183 8.97 -4.74 -0.18
CA ARG A 183 10.22 -5.39 -0.58
C ARG A 183 10.00 -6.64 -1.41
N GLU A 184 10.95 -6.91 -2.29
CA GLU A 184 11.00 -8.12 -3.09
C GLU A 184 12.44 -8.50 -3.39
N LYS A 185 12.72 -9.81 -3.36
CA LYS A 185 14.02 -10.35 -3.79
C LYS A 185 13.89 -10.95 -5.18
N PHE A 186 14.84 -10.64 -6.04
CA PHE A 186 14.98 -11.26 -7.36
C PHE A 186 16.29 -12.02 -7.43
N LYS A 187 16.30 -13.14 -8.15
CA LYS A 187 17.53 -13.89 -8.39
C LYS A 187 18.43 -13.10 -9.34
N LEU A 188 19.71 -13.02 -8.98
CA LEU A 188 20.78 -12.45 -9.79
C LEU A 188 21.65 -13.60 -10.30
N THR A 189 21.65 -13.81 -11.61
CA THR A 189 22.48 -14.83 -12.25
C THR A 189 23.60 -14.16 -13.03
N VAL A 190 24.82 -14.66 -12.87
CA VAL A 190 25.98 -14.27 -13.69
C VAL A 190 26.20 -15.35 -14.74
N LYS A 191 26.09 -14.99 -16.03
CA LYS A 191 26.38 -15.90 -17.17
C LYS A 191 27.51 -15.30 -18.01
N GLY A 192 28.69 -15.90 -17.96
CA GLY A 192 29.88 -15.28 -18.53
C GLY A 192 30.14 -13.94 -17.83
N ASN A 193 30.17 -12.85 -18.59
CA ASN A 193 30.32 -11.50 -18.06
C ASN A 193 28.98 -10.77 -17.86
N SER A 194 27.84 -11.42 -18.13
CA SER A 194 26.51 -10.80 -18.09
C SER A 194 25.85 -10.96 -16.72
N TYR A 195 25.35 -9.85 -16.17
CA TYR A 195 24.52 -9.83 -14.96
C TYR A 195 23.04 -9.81 -15.33
N ILE A 196 22.30 -10.81 -14.87
CA ILE A 196 20.89 -11.03 -15.24
C ILE A 196 20.04 -11.04 -13.98
N ILE A 197 19.15 -10.06 -13.85
CA ILE A 197 18.09 -10.08 -12.83
C ILE A 197 16.90 -10.87 -13.41
N GLU A 198 16.62 -12.02 -12.80
CA GLU A 198 15.55 -12.92 -13.22
C GLU A 198 14.23 -12.58 -12.52
N ALA A 199 13.16 -12.42 -13.32
CA ALA A 199 11.79 -12.30 -12.84
C ALA A 199 10.83 -12.73 -13.96
N LYS A 200 9.55 -12.98 -13.62
CA LYS A 200 8.49 -13.21 -14.63
C LYS A 200 8.44 -12.09 -15.67
N ASN A 201 8.56 -10.85 -15.18
CA ASN A 201 8.68 -9.63 -15.97
C ASN A 201 9.99 -8.95 -15.54
N PRO A 202 11.14 -9.25 -16.19
CA PRO A 202 12.44 -8.75 -15.74
C PRO A 202 12.56 -7.23 -15.95
N PRO A 203 13.37 -6.55 -15.13
CA PRO A 203 13.69 -5.14 -15.36
C PRO A 203 14.44 -5.01 -16.69
N THR A 204 14.17 -3.94 -17.41
CA THR A 204 14.78 -3.65 -18.72
C THR A 204 16.17 -3.04 -18.53
N VAL A 205 16.28 -2.11 -17.58
CA VAL A 205 17.53 -1.44 -17.23
C VAL A 205 17.61 -1.19 -15.72
N TRP A 206 18.81 -0.88 -15.24
CA TRP A 206 18.99 -0.08 -14.03
C TRP A 206 19.70 1.23 -14.33
N LEU A 207 19.35 2.27 -13.58
CA LEU A 207 19.95 3.61 -13.68
C LEU A 207 20.81 3.90 -12.46
N ARG A 208 22.02 4.43 -12.69
CA ARG A 208 23.01 4.69 -11.63
C ARG A 208 23.48 6.13 -11.62
N LYS A 209 23.61 6.69 -10.41
CA LYS A 209 24.32 7.94 -10.20
C LYS A 209 25.82 7.65 -10.16
N ILE A 210 26.60 8.28 -11.03
CA ILE A 210 28.07 8.24 -11.04
C ILE A 210 28.66 9.25 -10.07
#